data_AF-A0A9E3X5N8-F1
#
_entry.id   AF-A0A9E3X5N8-F1
#
_cell.length_a   1.000
_cell.length_b   1.000
_cell.length_c   1.000
_cell.angle_alpha   90.00
_cell.angle_beta   90.00
_cell.angle_gamma   90.00
#
_symmetry.space_group_name_H-M   'P 1'
#
loop_
_entity.id
_entity.type
_entity.pdbx_description
1 polymer ?
#
loop_
_entity_poly.entity_id
_entity_poly.type
_entity_poly.pdbx_seq_one_letter_code
_entity_poly.pdbx_strand_id
1 'polypeptide(L)' 'MIHRILVPLDGSSLAESVLPHVIAFARAFDAHVTLLRVLEHQHSEAVAIEHK' A
#
# COMPACT_ATOMS: atom_id res chain seq x y z
N MET A 1 -0.58 4.21 24.33
CA MET A 1 0.56 4.15 23.40
C MET A 1 0.10 3.61 22.05
N ILE A 2 0.83 3.95 20.98
CA ILE A 2 0.63 3.38 19.64
C ILE A 2 1.37 2.05 19.59
N HIS A 3 0.70 0.97 19.20
CA HIS A 3 1.30 -0.37 19.13
C HIS A 3 1.32 -0.95 17.71
N ARG A 4 0.55 -0.37 16.79
CA ARG A 4 0.45 -0.78 15.38
C ARG A 4 0.32 0.44 14.49
N ILE A 5 1.05 0.44 13.38
CA ILE A 5 1.07 1.48 12.35
C ILE A 5 0.75 0.80 11.01
N LEU A 6 -0.31 1.25 10.34
CA LEU A 6 -0.65 0.82 8.98
C LEU A 6 -0.16 1.89 8.00
N VAL A 7 0.63 1.47 7.00
CA VAL A 7 1.21 2.37 6.00
C VAL A 7 0.70 1.98 4.60
N PRO A 8 -0.24 2.74 4.03
CA PRO A 8 -0.63 2.56 2.64
C PRO A 8 0.47 3.06 1.70
N LEU A 9 0.87 2.22 0.74
CA LEU A 9 1.85 2.53 -0.29
C LEU A 9 1.28 2.18 -1.67
N ASP A 10 1.17 3.17 -2.54
CA ASP A 10 0.78 3.00 -3.95
C ASP A 10 1.95 2.59 -4.86
N GLY A 11 3.18 2.65 -4.35
CA GLY A 11 4.42 2.34 -5.09
C GLY A 11 5.04 3.54 -5.79
N SER A 12 4.49 4.75 -5.61
CA SER A 12 5.15 5.98 -6.04
C SER A 12 6.34 6.29 -5.10
N SER A 13 7.40 6.89 -5.65
CA SER A 13 8.54 7.37 -4.83
C SER A 13 8.10 8.37 -3.76
N LEU A 14 7.04 9.14 -4.03
CA LEU A 14 6.47 10.07 -3.07
C LEU A 14 5.86 9.32 -1.88
N ALA A 15 5.05 8.28 -2.10
CA ALA A 15 4.50 7.50 -1.00
C ALA A 15 5.60 6.78 -0.22
N GLU A 16 6.61 6.21 -0.89
CA GLU A 16 7.72 5.51 -0.24
C GLU A 16 8.62 6.43 0.60
N SER A 17 8.62 7.74 0.34
CA SER A 17 9.37 8.73 1.14
C SER A 17 8.93 8.79 2.62
N VAL A 18 7.77 8.23 2.96
CA VAL A 18 7.28 8.16 4.35
C VAL A 18 8.04 7.12 5.20
N LEU A 19 8.67 6.12 4.58
CA LEU A 19 9.23 4.96 5.28
C LEU A 19 10.26 5.30 6.37
N PRO A 20 11.22 6.23 6.15
CA PRO A 20 12.17 6.62 7.20
C PRO A 20 11.47 7.18 8.45
N HIS A 21 10.38 7.93 8.26
CA HIS A 21 9.61 8.51 9.35
C HIS A 21 8.84 7.43 10.11
N VAL A 22 8.19 6.50 9.40
CA VAL A 22 7.48 5.37 10.01
C VAL A 22 8.44 4.53 10.86
N ILE A 23 9.66 4.27 10.38
CA ILE A 23 10.68 3.53 11.13
C ILE A 23 11.05 4.26 12.43
N ALA A 24 11.21 5.57 12.39
CA ALA A 24 11.50 6.37 13.58
C ALA A 24 10.37 6.27 14.61
N PHE A 25 9.11 6.39 14.17
CA PHE A 25 7.94 6.20 15.04
C PHE A 25 7.86 4.79 15.61
N ALA A 26 8.02 3.77 14.76
CA ALA A 26 7.95 2.37 15.19
C ALA A 26 8.98 2.06 16.30
N ARG A 27 10.21 2.59 16.18
CA ARG A 27 11.24 2.44 17.20
C ARG A 27 10.91 3.20 18.49
N ALA A 28 10.38 4.41 18.38
CA ALA A 28 10.05 5.24 19.54
C ALA A 28 8.91 4.64 20.39
N PHE A 29 8.00 3.91 19.76
CA PHE A 29 6.82 3.35 20.40
C PHE A 29 6.83 1.82 20.54
N ASP A 30 7.92 1.15 20.13
CA ASP A 30 8.00 -0.32 20.00
C ASP A 30 6.79 -0.89 19.25
N ALA A 31 6.41 -0.23 18.15
CA ALA A 31 5.19 -0.50 17.41
C ALA A 31 5.45 -1.37 16.17
N HIS A 32 4.52 -2.28 15.89
CA HIS A 32 4.55 -3.07 14.66
C HIS A 32 4.07 -2.26 13.46
N VAL A 33 4.76 -2.39 12.33
CA VAL A 33 4.41 -1.73 11.07
C VAL A 33 3.83 -2.75 10.10
N THR A 34 2.68 -2.45 9.52
CA THR A 34 2.10 -3.20 8.41
C THR A 34 2.07 -2.32 7.17
N LEU A 35 2.70 -2.76 6.10
CA LEU A 35 2.60 -2.10 4.80
C LEU A 35 1.39 -2.65 4.04
N LEU A 36 0.60 -1.76 3.43
CA LEU A 36 -0.59 -2.10 2.67
C LEU A 36 -0.47 -1.51 1.27
N ARG A 37 -0.72 -2.32 0.25
CA ARG A 37 -0.96 -1.85 -1.11
C ARG A 37 -2.30 -2.38 -1.59
N VAL A 38 -3.14 -1.49 -2.09
CA VAL A 38 -4.39 -1.87 -2.76
C VAL A 38 -4.09 -2.02 -4.24
N LEU A 39 -4.44 -3.17 -4.81
CA LEU A 39 -4.32 -3.42 -6.24
C LEU A 39 -5.71 -3.30 -6.87
N GLU A 40 -5.79 -2.60 -8.00
CA GLU A 40 -7.03 -2.55 -8.76
C GLU A 40 -7.32 -3.92 -9.38
N HIS A 41 -8.56 -4.38 -9.23
CA HIS A 41 -9.00 -5.61 -9.86
C HIS A 41 -9.27 -5.36 -11.35
N GLN A 42 -8.46 -5.96 -12.22
CA GLN A 42 -8.68 -5.91 -13.66
C GLN A 42 -9.94 -6.71 -13.99
N HIS A 43 -11.07 -6.04 -14.27
CA HIS A 43 -12.19 -6.69 -14.93
C HIS A 43 -11.79 -6.99 -16.36
N SER A 44 -11.50 -8.26 -16.65
CA SER A 44 -11.40 -8.75 -18.02
C SER A 44 -12.81 -8.70 -18.63
N GLU A 45 -13.13 -7.63 -19.35
CA GLU A 45 -14.15 -7.73 -20.39
C GLU A 45 -13.54 -8.54 -21.52
N ALA A 46 -13.93 -9.82 -21.59
CA ALA A 46 -13.68 -10.61 -22.78
C ALA A 46 -14.33 -9.88 -23.95
N VAL A 47 -13.51 -9.35 -24.85
CA VAL A 47 -13.96 -8.77 -26.12
C VAL A 47 -14.73 -9.85 -26.87
N ALA A 48 -16.06 -9.77 -26.83
CA ALA A 48 -16.91 -10.50 -27.76
C ALA A 48 -16.65 -9.89 -29.14
N ILE A 49 -15.68 -10.46 -29.86
CA ILE A 49 -15.59 -10.31 -31.30
C ILE A 49 -16.78 -11.09 -31.88
N GLU A 50 -17.96 -10.46 -31.93
CA GLU A 50 -19.04 -10.97 -32.77
C GLU A 50 -18.84 -10.44 -34.18
N HIS A 51 -18.33 -11.33 -35.03
CA HIS A 51 -18.37 -11.20 -36.47
C HIS A 51 -19.83 -11.16 -36.94
N LYS A 52 -20.28 -10.01 -37.46
CA LYS A 52 -21.27 -9.98 -38.52
C LYS A 52 -21.14 -8.74 -39.40
#